data_AF-A0A3E2YVW4-F1
#
_entry.id   AF-A0A3E2YVW4-F1
#
_cell.length_a   1.000
_cell.length_b   1.000
_cell.length_c   1.000
_cell.angle_alpha   90.00
_cell.angle_beta   90.00
_cell.angle_gamma   90.00
#
_symmetry.space_group_name_H-M   'P 1'
#
loop_
_entity.id
_entity.type
_entity.pdbx_description
1 polymer ?
#
loop_
_entity_poly.entity_id
_entity_poly.type
_entity_poly.pdbx_seq_one_letter_code
_entity_poly.pdbx_strand_id
1 'polypeptide(L)'
;MSFARVRALVVVGLLAVVALVFVVVAVVRDTQGEAGLAGGCPEDAPLADVTLRERKDVKINVLNGTDRPGLASQVADEFSNRQFQVKKTATEKKQIDDVAILRYGPKGVGSAHLLRAYFLNNAKDGYDAKRKDDTVDVVLGNSFQQLATTTEVNQSLGDLGAPVAPPGSCPMPVDK
;
A
#
# COMPACT_ATOMS: atom_id res chain seq x y z
N MET A 1 44.32 -5.65 39.91
CA MET A 1 43.86 -5.84 38.51
C MET A 1 44.89 -5.22 37.58
N SER A 2 45.39 -5.94 36.57
CA SER A 2 46.42 -5.42 35.66
C SER A 2 45.88 -4.23 34.84
N PHE A 3 46.67 -3.17 34.69
CA PHE A 3 46.31 -1.95 33.93
C PHE A 3 45.76 -2.24 32.52
N ALA A 4 46.14 -3.37 31.91
CA ALA A 4 45.62 -3.82 30.63
C ALA A 4 44.11 -4.16 30.67
N ARG A 5 43.61 -4.75 31.77
CA ARG A 5 42.19 -5.09 31.93
C ARG A 5 41.33 -3.84 32.15
N VAL A 6 41.84 -2.86 32.88
CA VAL A 6 41.15 -1.58 33.10
C VAL A 6 41.02 -0.81 31.79
N ARG A 7 42.11 -0.73 30.99
CA ARG A 7 42.07 -0.09 29.67
C ARG A 7 41.13 -0.78 28.69
N ALA A 8 41.11 -2.12 28.67
CA ALA A 8 40.19 -2.88 27.84
C ALA A 8 38.72 -2.62 28.20
N LEU A 9 38.39 -2.59 29.49
CA LEU A 9 37.03 -2.29 29.95
C LEU A 9 36.60 -0.87 29.62
N VAL A 10 37.50 0.11 29.70
CA VAL A 10 37.23 1.50 29.29
C VAL A 10 36.94 1.60 27.79
N VAL A 11 37.73 0.92 26.96
CA VAL A 11 37.52 0.92 25.50
C VAL A 11 36.20 0.23 25.13
N VAL A 12 35.89 -0.91 25.73
CA VAL A 12 34.63 -1.63 25.50
C VAL A 12 33.43 -0.80 25.96
N GLY A 13 33.54 -0.15 27.13
CA GLY A 13 32.50 0.76 27.61
C GLY A 13 32.27 1.94 26.67
N LEU A 14 33.34 2.55 26.16
CA LEU A 14 33.25 3.63 25.18
C LEU A 14 32.56 3.18 23.88
N LEU A 15 32.95 2.01 23.35
CA LEU A 15 32.34 1.45 22.14
C LEU A 15 30.85 1.14 22.34
N ALA A 16 30.46 0.62 23.52
CA ALA A 16 29.06 0.38 23.84
C ALA A 16 28.24 1.67 23.88
N VAL A 17 28.80 2.75 24.47
CA VAL A 17 28.16 4.07 24.49
C VAL A 17 28.02 4.63 23.08
N VAL A 18 29.07 4.54 22.25
CA VAL A 18 29.02 5.01 20.85
C VAL A 18 27.97 4.23 20.05
N ALA A 19 27.91 2.90 20.20
CA ALA A 19 26.90 2.08 19.55
C ALA A 19 25.48 2.47 19.99
N LEU A 20 25.27 2.72 21.27
CA LEU A 20 23.97 3.15 21.80
C LEU A 20 23.56 4.52 21.26
N VAL A 21 24.48 5.49 21.24
CA VAL A 21 24.23 6.81 20.63
C VAL A 21 23.90 6.68 19.15
N PHE A 22 24.62 5.83 18.42
CA PHE A 22 24.34 5.60 17.00
C PHE A 22 22.93 5.01 16.77
N VAL A 23 22.52 4.02 17.56
CA VAL A 23 21.17 3.43 17.50
C VAL A 23 20.11 4.49 17.81
N VAL A 24 20.29 5.30 18.86
CA VAL A 24 19.33 6.36 19.22
C VAL A 24 19.23 7.40 18.11
N VAL A 25 20.36 7.85 17.55
CA VAL A 25 20.38 8.81 16.44
C VAL A 25 19.73 8.22 15.19
N ALA A 26 19.98 6.97 14.87
CA ALA A 26 19.36 6.29 13.73
C ALA A 26 17.84 6.19 13.89
N VAL A 27 17.34 5.86 15.10
CA VAL A 27 15.91 5.80 15.41
C VAL A 27 15.27 7.18 15.36
N VAL A 28 15.91 8.21 15.92
CA VAL A 28 15.38 9.59 15.94
C VAL A 28 15.41 10.23 14.55
N ARG A 29 16.40 9.91 13.73
CA ARG A 29 16.53 10.40 12.34
C ARG A 29 15.79 9.55 11.32
N ASP A 30 15.06 8.52 11.75
CA ASP A 30 14.24 7.73 10.84
C ASP A 30 13.05 8.57 10.35
N THR A 31 13.23 9.22 9.20
CA THR A 31 12.24 10.09 8.56
C THR A 31 11.09 9.31 7.92
N GLN A 32 11.06 7.98 8.01
CA GLN A 32 9.94 7.19 7.51
C GLN A 32 8.62 7.49 8.25
N GLY A 33 8.68 8.04 9.47
CA GLY A 33 7.49 8.48 10.21
C GLY A 33 6.85 9.79 9.72
N GLU A 34 7.52 10.55 8.85
CA GLU A 34 7.01 11.86 8.38
C GLU A 34 6.36 11.81 7.00
N ALA A 35 6.38 10.65 6.34
CA ALA A 35 5.62 10.40 5.11
C ALA A 35 4.12 10.32 5.43
N GLY A 36 3.49 11.48 5.66
CA GLY A 36 2.07 11.55 6.03
C GLY A 36 1.67 12.75 6.89
N LEU A 37 2.59 13.63 7.29
CA LEU A 37 2.22 14.79 8.11
C LEU A 37 1.70 15.92 7.22
N ALA A 38 0.42 16.21 7.40
CA ALA A 38 -0.40 17.22 6.74
C ALA A 38 0.04 18.69 6.99
N GLY A 39 1.35 18.98 7.02
CA GLY A 39 1.91 20.31 7.29
C GLY A 39 1.65 21.38 6.22
N GLY A 40 0.81 21.11 5.21
CA GLY A 40 0.51 22.04 4.12
C GLY A 40 -0.82 21.76 3.42
N CYS A 41 -1.76 21.11 4.11
CA CYS A 41 -3.02 20.70 3.52
C CYS A 41 -4.02 21.85 3.41
N PRO A 42 -4.56 22.15 2.20
CA PRO A 42 -5.67 23.08 2.06
C PRO A 42 -6.91 22.53 2.79
N GLU A 43 -7.67 23.39 3.47
CA GLU A 43 -8.84 22.98 4.29
C GLU A 43 -9.91 22.20 3.51
N ASP A 44 -10.00 22.42 2.20
CA ASP A 44 -10.98 21.76 1.32
C ASP A 44 -10.48 20.44 0.70
N ALA A 45 -9.24 20.01 1.01
CA ALA A 45 -8.68 18.80 0.43
C ALA A 45 -9.30 17.54 1.08
N PRO A 46 -9.77 16.56 0.28
CA PRO A 46 -10.27 15.31 0.82
C PRO A 46 -9.17 14.56 1.57
N LEU A 47 -9.51 14.09 2.77
CA LEU A 47 -8.58 13.30 3.57
C LEU A 47 -8.52 11.85 3.05
N ALA A 48 -7.34 11.42 2.66
CA ALA A 48 -7.01 10.12 2.12
C ALA A 48 -6.58 9.15 3.22
N ASP A 49 -7.18 7.97 3.24
CA ASP A 49 -6.79 6.88 4.14
C ASP A 49 -5.57 6.15 3.58
N VAL A 50 -4.39 6.49 4.08
CA VAL A 50 -3.14 5.80 3.73
C VAL A 50 -2.91 4.56 4.61
N THR A 51 -3.85 4.14 5.45
CA THR A 51 -3.67 2.95 6.30
C THR A 51 -3.67 1.68 5.47
N LEU A 52 -2.62 0.87 5.59
CA LEU A 52 -2.58 -0.48 5.01
C LEU A 52 -3.50 -1.42 5.81
N ARG A 53 -4.67 -1.72 5.23
CA ARG A 53 -5.64 -2.64 5.83
C ARG A 53 -5.24 -4.10 5.61
N GLU A 54 -5.67 -4.97 6.51
CA GLU A 54 -5.58 -6.41 6.29
C GLU A 54 -6.48 -6.83 5.12
N ARG A 55 -6.12 -7.92 4.41
CA ARG A 55 -6.87 -8.42 3.24
C ARG A 55 -8.36 -8.61 3.54
N LYS A 56 -8.68 -9.14 4.71
CA LYS A 56 -10.05 -9.38 5.19
C LYS A 56 -10.88 -8.12 5.34
N ASP A 57 -10.27 -6.95 5.45
CA ASP A 57 -10.95 -5.67 5.64
C ASP A 57 -11.03 -4.86 4.34
N VAL A 58 -10.39 -5.36 3.26
CA VAL A 58 -10.41 -4.72 1.94
C VAL A 58 -11.63 -5.17 1.15
N LYS A 59 -12.49 -4.20 0.83
CA LYS A 59 -13.68 -4.38 0.00
C LYS A 59 -13.35 -4.08 -1.46
N ILE A 60 -13.68 -5.02 -2.35
CA ILE A 60 -13.41 -4.86 -3.78
C ILE A 60 -14.63 -5.18 -4.64
N ASN A 61 -14.71 -4.49 -5.77
CA ASN A 61 -15.54 -4.91 -6.90
C ASN A 61 -14.61 -5.36 -8.03
N VAL A 62 -14.90 -6.48 -8.68
CA VAL A 62 -14.09 -6.97 -9.80
C VAL A 62 -14.86 -6.75 -11.10
N LEU A 63 -14.30 -5.92 -11.97
CA LEU A 63 -14.95 -5.48 -13.21
C LEU A 63 -14.17 -6.03 -14.41
N ASN A 64 -14.86 -6.66 -15.35
CA ASN A 64 -14.26 -7.19 -16.57
C ASN A 64 -14.26 -6.12 -17.66
N GLY A 65 -13.10 -5.54 -17.96
CA GLY A 65 -12.87 -4.63 -19.07
C GLY A 65 -12.27 -5.31 -20.30
N THR A 66 -12.56 -6.61 -20.51
CA THR A 66 -12.03 -7.42 -21.61
C THR A 66 -13.15 -8.18 -22.33
N ASP A 67 -12.81 -8.78 -23.46
CA ASP A 67 -13.69 -9.71 -24.19
C ASP A 67 -13.70 -11.15 -23.65
N ARG A 68 -12.92 -11.42 -22.60
CA ARG A 68 -12.85 -12.77 -22.01
C ARG A 68 -14.06 -13.02 -21.12
N PRO A 69 -15.02 -13.89 -21.48
CA PRO A 69 -16.19 -14.13 -20.65
C PRO A 69 -15.79 -14.80 -19.33
N GLY A 70 -16.41 -14.40 -18.23
CA GLY A 70 -16.20 -15.02 -16.91
C GLY A 70 -14.92 -14.59 -16.17
N LEU A 71 -14.05 -13.77 -16.79
CA LEU A 71 -12.78 -13.36 -16.17
C LEU A 71 -12.97 -12.67 -14.81
N ALA A 72 -13.93 -11.76 -14.68
CA ALA A 72 -14.20 -11.08 -13.41
C ALA A 72 -14.62 -12.05 -12.30
N SER A 73 -15.41 -13.08 -12.63
CA SER A 73 -15.81 -14.10 -11.64
C SER A 73 -14.62 -14.95 -11.23
N GLN A 74 -13.80 -15.40 -12.17
CA GLN A 74 -12.60 -16.18 -11.88
C GLN A 74 -11.63 -15.43 -10.94
N VAL A 75 -11.36 -14.17 -11.27
CA VAL A 75 -10.45 -13.33 -10.48
C VAL A 75 -11.08 -12.95 -9.12
N ALA A 76 -12.40 -12.77 -9.07
CA ALA A 76 -13.12 -12.60 -7.81
C ALA A 76 -12.99 -13.81 -6.88
N ASP A 77 -13.05 -15.03 -7.43
CA ASP A 77 -12.86 -16.25 -6.64
C ASP A 77 -11.42 -16.33 -6.12
N GLU A 78 -10.42 -15.98 -6.93
CA GLU A 78 -9.02 -15.89 -6.48
C GLU A 78 -8.84 -14.87 -5.35
N PHE A 79 -9.43 -13.68 -5.46
CA PHE A 79 -9.37 -12.69 -4.38
C PHE A 79 -10.09 -13.17 -3.12
N SER A 80 -11.24 -13.83 -3.27
CA SER A 80 -11.99 -14.40 -2.13
C SER A 80 -11.19 -15.49 -1.42
N ASN A 81 -10.50 -16.36 -2.18
CA ASN A 81 -9.58 -17.37 -1.63
C ASN A 81 -8.40 -16.75 -0.87
N ARG A 82 -8.04 -15.51 -1.21
CA ARG A 82 -7.02 -14.72 -0.52
C ARG A 82 -7.61 -13.82 0.59
N GLN A 83 -8.85 -14.09 0.97
CA GLN A 83 -9.61 -13.47 2.06
C GLN A 83 -10.08 -12.04 1.81
N PHE A 84 -10.07 -11.55 0.56
CA PHE A 84 -10.65 -10.23 0.26
C PHE A 84 -12.18 -10.26 0.32
N GLN A 85 -12.79 -9.13 0.68
CA GLN A 85 -14.24 -8.99 0.64
C GLN A 85 -14.70 -8.57 -0.77
N VAL A 86 -14.93 -9.54 -1.65
CA VAL A 86 -15.54 -9.25 -2.96
C VAL A 86 -17.02 -8.91 -2.79
N LYS A 87 -17.42 -7.70 -3.17
CA LYS A 87 -18.80 -7.21 -3.04
C LYS A 87 -19.59 -7.40 -4.32
N LYS A 88 -18.96 -7.22 -5.48
CA LYS A 88 -19.64 -7.27 -6.76
C LYS A 88 -18.68 -7.72 -7.87
N THR A 89 -19.22 -8.48 -8.81
CA THR A 89 -18.63 -8.70 -10.12
C THR A 89 -19.50 -8.07 -11.21
N ALA A 90 -18.89 -7.45 -12.21
CA ALA A 90 -19.63 -6.95 -13.37
C ALA A 90 -18.74 -6.88 -14.61
N THR A 91 -19.35 -6.59 -15.76
CA THR A 91 -18.64 -6.33 -17.02
C THR A 91 -18.71 -4.84 -17.33
N GLU A 92 -17.59 -4.27 -17.73
CA GLU A 92 -17.51 -2.89 -18.19
C GLU A 92 -18.04 -2.75 -19.61
N LYS A 93 -18.62 -1.59 -19.91
CA LYS A 93 -19.05 -1.27 -21.28
C LYS A 93 -17.86 -0.97 -22.19
N LYS A 94 -16.78 -0.46 -21.62
CA LYS A 94 -15.58 -0.04 -22.33
C LYS A 94 -14.44 -0.98 -21.99
N GLN A 95 -13.81 -1.53 -23.03
CA GLN A 95 -12.60 -2.31 -22.88
C GLN A 95 -11.40 -1.43 -22.53
N ILE A 96 -10.44 -2.01 -21.84
CA ILE A 96 -9.17 -1.36 -21.51
C ILE A 96 -8.01 -2.28 -21.89
N ASP A 97 -6.96 -1.72 -22.49
CA ASP A 97 -5.81 -2.50 -22.96
C ASP A 97 -4.74 -2.70 -21.88
N ASP A 98 -4.84 -1.96 -20.78
CA ASP A 98 -3.93 -2.05 -19.63
C ASP A 98 -4.02 -3.39 -18.90
N VAL A 99 -3.10 -3.64 -17.95
CA VAL A 99 -3.18 -4.82 -17.08
C VAL A 99 -4.40 -4.71 -16.16
N ALA A 100 -4.51 -3.60 -15.42
CA ALA A 100 -5.69 -3.29 -14.62
C ALA A 100 -5.77 -1.79 -14.36
N ILE A 101 -6.96 -1.31 -14.02
CA ILE A 101 -7.17 0.02 -13.47
C ILE A 101 -7.83 -0.14 -12.10
N LEU A 102 -7.20 0.41 -11.07
CA LEU A 102 -7.74 0.45 -9.71
C LEU A 102 -8.47 1.77 -9.53
N ARG A 103 -9.80 1.74 -9.45
CA ARG A 103 -10.60 2.95 -9.20
C ARG A 103 -10.98 3.03 -7.74
N TYR A 104 -10.62 4.12 -7.08
CA TYR A 104 -10.81 4.28 -5.63
C TYR A 104 -10.95 5.75 -5.24
N GLY A 105 -11.61 5.98 -4.11
CA GLY A 105 -11.71 7.29 -3.48
C GLY A 105 -10.64 7.53 -2.41
N PRO A 106 -10.69 8.68 -1.71
CA PRO A 106 -9.76 9.01 -0.62
C PRO A 106 -9.70 7.91 0.46
N LYS A 107 -10.83 7.32 0.85
CA LYS A 107 -10.87 6.25 1.88
C LYS A 107 -10.29 4.91 1.43
N GLY A 108 -10.11 4.73 0.13
CA GLY A 108 -9.63 3.49 -0.49
C GLY A 108 -8.13 3.47 -0.79
N VAL A 109 -7.38 4.54 -0.49
CA VAL A 109 -5.98 4.70 -0.92
C VAL A 109 -5.07 3.57 -0.42
N GLY A 110 -5.08 3.26 0.87
CA GLY A 110 -4.28 2.16 1.43
C GLY A 110 -4.71 0.77 0.91
N SER A 111 -6.02 0.57 0.71
CA SER A 111 -6.56 -0.65 0.10
C SER A 111 -6.13 -0.82 -1.36
N ALA A 112 -6.13 0.27 -2.13
CA ALA A 112 -5.67 0.28 -3.51
C ALA A 112 -4.17 0.04 -3.62
N HIS A 113 -3.36 0.59 -2.70
CA HIS A 113 -1.93 0.33 -2.62
C HIS A 113 -1.62 -1.15 -2.41
N LEU A 114 -2.37 -1.82 -1.51
CA LEU A 114 -2.26 -3.27 -1.33
C LEU A 114 -2.63 -4.02 -2.62
N LEU A 115 -3.74 -3.66 -3.25
CA LEU A 115 -4.18 -4.30 -4.50
C LEU A 115 -3.20 -4.08 -5.65
N ARG A 116 -2.52 -2.94 -5.71
CA ARG A 116 -1.50 -2.64 -6.72
C ARG A 116 -0.35 -3.65 -6.71
N ALA A 117 0.02 -4.16 -5.53
CA ALA A 117 1.03 -5.22 -5.40
C ALA A 117 0.60 -6.55 -6.05
N TYR A 118 -0.71 -6.85 -6.09
CA TYR A 118 -1.22 -8.05 -6.79
C TYR A 118 -1.07 -7.98 -8.31
N PHE A 119 -0.83 -6.79 -8.85
CA PHE A 119 -0.55 -6.54 -10.25
C PHE A 119 0.92 -6.18 -10.51
N LEU A 120 1.81 -6.43 -9.54
CA LEU A 120 3.24 -6.11 -9.63
C LEU A 120 3.50 -4.64 -10.00
N ASN A 121 2.69 -3.74 -9.45
CA ASN A 121 2.74 -2.31 -9.76
C ASN A 121 2.46 -1.93 -11.23
N ASN A 122 1.85 -2.84 -12.02
CA ASN A 122 1.46 -2.57 -13.42
C ASN A 122 0.00 -2.11 -13.56
N ALA A 123 -0.73 -1.99 -12.46
CA ALA A 123 -2.08 -1.43 -12.47
C ALA A 123 -2.02 0.10 -12.48
N LYS A 124 -2.86 0.73 -13.31
CA LYS A 124 -3.02 2.18 -13.33
C LYS A 124 -3.91 2.65 -12.19
N ASP A 125 -3.57 3.80 -11.63
CA ASP A 125 -4.35 4.48 -10.62
C ASP A 125 -5.52 5.25 -11.25
N GLY A 126 -6.74 4.98 -10.78
CA GLY A 126 -7.98 5.63 -11.19
C GLY A 126 -8.63 6.38 -10.02
N TYR A 127 -7.85 7.26 -9.37
CA TYR A 127 -8.30 8.00 -8.20
C TYR A 127 -9.43 8.98 -8.53
N ASP A 128 -10.49 8.98 -7.71
CA ASP A 128 -11.59 9.94 -7.77
C ASP A 128 -11.82 10.59 -6.40
N ALA A 129 -11.45 11.87 -6.29
CA ALA A 129 -11.62 12.68 -5.08
C ALA A 129 -13.08 12.80 -4.61
N LYS A 130 -14.07 12.65 -5.49
CA LYS A 130 -15.50 12.78 -5.16
C LYS A 130 -16.10 11.51 -4.58
N ARG A 131 -15.43 10.37 -4.73
CA ARG A 131 -15.91 9.08 -4.26
C ARG A 131 -15.78 8.98 -2.74
N LYS A 132 -16.88 8.64 -2.05
CA LYS A 132 -16.96 8.65 -0.57
C LYS A 132 -16.89 7.27 0.08
N ASP A 133 -16.95 6.21 -0.71
CA ASP A 133 -16.84 4.83 -0.23
C ASP A 133 -15.38 4.39 -0.05
N ASP A 134 -15.21 3.28 0.67
CA ASP A 134 -13.93 2.62 0.96
C ASP A 134 -13.66 1.43 0.02
N THR A 135 -14.44 1.29 -1.05
CA THR A 135 -14.36 0.15 -1.96
C THR A 135 -13.44 0.47 -3.13
N VAL A 136 -12.63 -0.52 -3.52
CA VAL A 136 -11.76 -0.42 -4.71
C VAL A 136 -12.37 -1.22 -5.85
N ASP A 137 -12.61 -0.57 -6.99
CA ASP A 137 -13.00 -1.28 -8.20
C ASP A 137 -11.75 -1.71 -8.96
N VAL A 138 -11.58 -3.02 -9.10
CA VAL A 138 -10.51 -3.66 -9.86
C VAL A 138 -11.02 -3.91 -11.27
N VAL A 139 -10.66 -3.02 -12.20
CA VAL A 139 -11.01 -3.19 -13.61
C VAL A 139 -9.91 -3.97 -14.30
N LEU A 140 -10.21 -5.18 -14.74
CA LEU A 140 -9.27 -6.06 -15.44
C LEU A 140 -9.22 -5.68 -16.92
N GLY A 141 -8.02 -5.56 -17.48
CA GLY A 141 -7.85 -5.24 -18.90
C GLY A 141 -7.25 -6.36 -19.73
N ASN A 142 -7.15 -6.11 -21.04
CA ASN A 142 -6.78 -7.12 -22.03
C ASN A 142 -5.37 -7.67 -21.79
N SER A 143 -4.47 -6.86 -21.24
CA SER A 143 -3.12 -7.30 -20.88
C SER A 143 -3.04 -8.06 -19.55
N PHE A 144 -4.15 -8.23 -18.83
CA PHE A 144 -4.18 -9.01 -17.59
C PHE A 144 -3.94 -10.50 -17.88
N GLN A 145 -2.96 -11.09 -17.21
CA GLN A 145 -2.67 -12.52 -17.33
C GLN A 145 -3.11 -13.29 -16.09
N GLN A 146 -2.58 -12.91 -14.94
CA GLN A 146 -2.83 -13.56 -13.65
C GLN A 146 -2.51 -12.60 -12.50
N LEU A 147 -3.02 -12.91 -11.31
CA LEU A 147 -2.59 -12.23 -10.09
C LEU A 147 -1.21 -12.73 -9.67
N ALA A 148 -0.38 -11.83 -9.14
CA ALA A 148 0.91 -12.17 -8.54
C ALA A 148 0.76 -13.21 -7.42
N THR A 149 1.78 -14.05 -7.22
CA THR A 149 1.86 -14.98 -6.10
C THR A 149 2.09 -14.25 -4.78
N THR A 150 1.86 -14.91 -3.64
CA THR A 150 2.08 -14.29 -2.31
C THR A 150 3.51 -13.77 -2.14
N THR A 151 4.51 -14.51 -2.65
CA THR A 151 5.92 -14.10 -2.59
C THR A 151 6.16 -12.83 -3.39
N GLU A 152 5.66 -12.78 -4.62
CA GLU A 152 5.79 -11.61 -5.49
C GLU A 152 5.02 -10.40 -4.95
N VAL A 153 3.85 -10.61 -4.34
CA VAL A 153 3.08 -9.54 -3.67
C VAL A 153 3.89 -8.95 -2.52
N ASN A 154 4.50 -9.78 -1.68
CA ASN A 154 5.30 -9.30 -0.55
C ASN A 154 6.54 -8.53 -1.02
N GLN A 155 7.20 -9.00 -2.08
CA GLN A 155 8.33 -8.28 -2.70
C GLN A 155 7.86 -6.94 -3.28
N SER A 156 6.77 -6.96 -4.06
CA SER A 156 6.20 -5.75 -4.65
C SER A 156 5.76 -4.74 -3.59
N LEU A 157 5.19 -5.17 -2.46
CA LEU A 157 4.88 -4.28 -1.34
C LEU A 157 6.14 -3.65 -0.73
N GLY A 158 7.23 -4.41 -0.60
CA GLY A 158 8.53 -3.90 -0.17
C GLY A 158 9.06 -2.82 -1.12
N ASP A 159 9.00 -3.07 -2.43
CA ASP A 159 9.47 -2.15 -3.47
C ASP A 159 8.59 -0.89 -3.59
N LEU A 160 7.28 -1.04 -3.38
CA LEU A 160 6.30 0.05 -3.41
C LEU A 160 6.44 1.02 -2.23
N GLY A 161 7.00 0.55 -1.11
CA GLY A 161 7.09 1.31 0.12
C GLY A 161 5.72 1.63 0.73
N ALA A 162 5.69 2.68 1.56
CA ALA A 162 4.47 3.13 2.22
C ALA A 162 3.48 3.78 1.22
N PRO A 163 2.16 3.61 1.41
CA PRO A 163 1.15 4.31 0.63
C PRO A 163 1.25 5.83 0.81
N VAL A 164 1.16 6.55 -0.30
CA VAL A 164 1.22 8.02 -0.35
C VAL A 164 -0.14 8.56 -0.77
N ALA A 165 -0.55 9.69 -0.19
CA ALA A 165 -1.78 10.37 -0.57
C ALA A 165 -1.71 10.83 -2.05
N PRO A 166 -2.73 10.54 -2.88
CA PRO A 166 -2.80 11.01 -4.26
C PRO A 166 -2.78 12.55 -4.36
N PRO A 167 -2.37 13.11 -5.52
CA PRO A 167 -2.39 14.55 -5.76
C PRO A 167 -3.78 15.15 -5.52
N GLY A 168 -3.84 16.28 -4.81
CA GLY A 168 -5.10 16.94 -4.46
C GLY A 168 -5.83 16.31 -3.28
N SER A 169 -5.20 15.39 -2.56
CA SER A 169 -5.70 14.81 -1.30
C SER A 169 -4.63 14.88 -0.22
N CYS A 170 -5.07 14.75 1.03
CA CYS A 170 -4.22 14.89 2.18
C CYS A 170 -4.24 13.62 3.03
N PRO A 171 -3.09 13.10 3.49
CA PRO A 171 -3.08 11.93 4.36
C PRO A 171 -3.92 12.22 5.62
N MET A 172 -4.82 11.30 5.97
CA MET A 172 -5.55 11.38 7.23
C MET A 172 -4.55 11.35 8.39
N PRO A 173 -4.75 12.20 9.42
CA PRO A 173 -4.00 12.08 10.66
C PRO A 173 -4.16 10.66 11.20
N VAL A 174 -3.05 9.98 11.46
CA VAL A 174 -3.07 8.70 12.16
C VAL A 174 -3.34 9.02 13.62
N ASP A 175 -4.52 8.67 14.13
CA ASP A 175 -4.80 8.76 15.57
C ASP A 175 -3.76 7.88 16.29
N LYS A 176 -2.94 8.51 17.14
CA LYS A 176 -1.88 7.87 17.93
C LYS A 176 -2.46 7.02 19.06
#